data_AF-A0A1Q6DR98-F1
#
_entry.id   AF-A0A1Q6DR98-F1
#
_cell.length_a   1.000
_cell.length_b   1.000
_cell.length_c   1.000
_cell.angle_alpha   90.00
_cell.angle_beta   90.00
_cell.angle_gamma   90.00
#
_symmetry.space_group_name_H-M   'P 1'
#
loop_
_entity.id
_entity.type
_entity.pdbx_description
1 polymer ?
#
loop_
_entity_poly.entity_id
_entity_poly.type
_entity_poly.pdbx_seq_one_letter_code
_entity_poly.pdbx_strand_id
1 'polypeptide(L)'
;MISWLKNNNRDNWLEIYLPFVSKSPKMKIKWLKGALKKKILSLEEITPYIRLLLQDNNVEEDMLLADIFKELDEDVQCGLLAAADIYDTPKLFRLCPHPTRRHVELALSKKVPPYEKKTQLVLDKVFYAISDYSRDLLDEAVRDLAWEGKTAGGFLENYERFQSILEDEEFLLSLYPNASG
;
A
#
# COMPACT_ATOMS: atom_id res chain seq x y z
N MET A 1 -30.54 -30.05 30.56
CA MET A 1 -31.29 -29.66 29.36
C MET A 1 -31.19 -28.15 29.22
N ILE A 2 -30.07 -27.65 28.68
CA ILE A 2 -29.78 -26.20 28.59
C ILE A 2 -29.78 -25.82 27.11
N SER A 3 -30.85 -25.13 26.75
CA SER A 3 -31.11 -24.46 25.48
C SER A 3 -30.16 -23.28 25.31
N TRP A 4 -29.13 -23.40 24.45
CA TRP A 4 -28.31 -22.27 23.99
C TRP A 4 -27.79 -22.38 22.54
N LEU A 5 -28.41 -23.20 21.68
CA LEU A 5 -28.08 -23.27 20.26
C LEU A 5 -29.19 -22.67 19.39
N LYS A 6 -29.49 -21.39 19.62
CA LYS A 6 -30.05 -20.51 18.58
C LYS A 6 -29.15 -19.28 18.49
N ASN A 7 -28.14 -19.37 17.64
CA ASN A 7 -27.45 -18.18 17.17
C ASN A 7 -27.18 -18.35 15.67
N ASN A 8 -28.19 -17.98 14.86
CA ASN A 8 -28.24 -18.04 13.40
C ASN A 8 -27.25 -17.10 12.67
N ASN A 9 -26.17 -16.64 13.32
CA ASN A 9 -25.19 -15.72 12.76
C ASN A 9 -23.83 -16.37 12.43
N ARG A 10 -23.69 -17.70 12.61
CA ARG A 10 -22.44 -18.42 12.35
C ARG A 10 -22.28 -18.96 10.93
N ASP A 11 -23.30 -18.88 10.08
CA ASP A 11 -23.18 -19.35 8.68
C ASP A 11 -22.69 -18.25 7.72
N ASN A 12 -22.71 -16.98 8.14
CA ASN A 12 -22.46 -15.84 7.26
C ASN A 12 -20.98 -15.41 7.20
N TRP A 13 -20.14 -15.78 8.18
CA TRP A 13 -18.71 -15.40 8.17
C TRP A 13 -17.92 -16.19 7.11
N LEU A 14 -18.25 -17.47 6.90
CA LEU A 14 -17.63 -18.29 5.85
C LEU A 14 -17.86 -17.66 4.46
N GLU A 15 -19.08 -17.19 4.17
CA GLU A 15 -19.39 -16.49 2.90
C GLU A 15 -18.69 -15.14 2.76
N ILE A 16 -18.41 -14.45 3.87
CA ILE A 16 -17.70 -13.17 3.86
C ILE A 16 -16.20 -13.40 3.59
N TYR A 17 -15.56 -14.36 4.27
CA TYR A 17 -14.08 -14.43 4.35
C TYR A 17 -13.41 -15.51 3.45
N LEU A 18 -14.07 -16.63 3.14
CA LEU A 18 -13.50 -17.72 2.31
C LEU A 18 -13.39 -17.49 0.80
N PRO A 19 -14.21 -16.66 0.14
CA PRO A 19 -14.20 -16.66 -1.32
C PRO A 19 -12.95 -16.06 -1.95
N PHE A 20 -12.03 -15.47 -1.18
CA PHE A 20 -10.90 -14.72 -1.74
C PHE A 20 -9.82 -15.61 -2.38
N VAL A 21 -9.56 -16.79 -1.80
CA VAL A 21 -8.41 -17.65 -2.17
C VAL A 21 -8.61 -18.37 -3.51
N SER A 22 -9.85 -18.63 -3.92
CA SER A 22 -10.19 -19.36 -5.16
C SER A 22 -10.67 -18.46 -6.31
N LYS A 23 -10.58 -17.14 -6.14
CA LYS A 23 -11.11 -16.15 -7.09
C LYS A 23 -10.02 -15.53 -7.96
N SER A 24 -10.36 -15.21 -9.20
CA SER A 24 -9.49 -14.44 -10.08
C SER A 24 -9.19 -13.05 -9.49
N PRO A 25 -8.07 -12.39 -9.86
CA PRO A 25 -7.71 -11.07 -9.31
C PRO A 25 -8.82 -10.03 -9.46
N LYS A 26 -9.54 -10.04 -10.58
CA LYS A 26 -10.72 -9.18 -10.81
C LYS A 26 -11.82 -9.40 -9.78
N MET A 27 -12.10 -10.65 -9.43
CA MET A 27 -13.12 -10.98 -8.43
C MET A 27 -12.65 -10.65 -7.00
N LYS A 28 -11.35 -10.83 -6.70
CA LYS A 28 -10.73 -10.40 -5.44
C LYS A 28 -10.90 -8.88 -5.23
N ILE A 29 -10.55 -8.07 -6.23
CA ILE A 29 -10.71 -6.61 -6.19
C ILE A 29 -12.18 -6.19 -6.12
N LYS A 30 -13.08 -6.83 -6.89
CA LYS A 30 -14.52 -6.53 -6.82
C LYS A 30 -15.08 -6.77 -5.41
N TRP A 31 -14.63 -7.83 -4.74
CA TRP A 31 -15.01 -8.10 -3.36
C TRP A 31 -14.46 -7.05 -2.40
N LEU A 32 -13.17 -6.70 -2.50
CA LEU A 32 -12.53 -5.65 -1.68
C LEU A 32 -13.22 -4.30 -1.82
N LYS A 33 -13.54 -3.89 -3.05
CA LYS A 33 -14.33 -2.68 -3.33
C LYS A 33 -15.69 -2.72 -2.63
N GLY A 34 -16.36 -3.88 -2.65
CA GLY A 34 -17.62 -4.08 -1.93
C GLY A 34 -17.47 -3.96 -0.41
N ALA A 35 -16.43 -4.59 0.16
CA ALA A 35 -16.15 -4.57 1.59
C ALA A 35 -15.86 -3.14 2.08
N LEU A 36 -15.03 -2.38 1.34
CA LEU A 36 -14.70 -0.98 1.62
C LEU A 36 -15.93 -0.07 1.55
N LYS A 37 -16.69 -0.14 0.45
CA LYS A 37 -17.87 0.74 0.26
C LYS A 37 -18.96 0.50 1.29
N LYS A 38 -19.19 -0.77 1.64
CA LYS A 38 -20.21 -1.14 2.63
C LYS A 38 -19.70 -1.07 4.08
N LYS A 39 -18.40 -0.80 4.29
CA LYS A 39 -17.74 -0.78 5.60
C LYS A 39 -18.05 -2.03 6.44
N ILE A 40 -18.09 -3.19 5.78
CA ILE A 40 -18.40 -4.48 6.43
C ILE A 40 -17.21 -4.95 7.27
N LEU A 41 -15.99 -4.61 6.82
CA LEU A 41 -14.74 -4.95 7.45
C LEU A 41 -14.00 -3.67 7.85
N SER A 42 -13.31 -3.74 8.99
CA SER A 42 -12.31 -2.75 9.37
C SER A 42 -11.10 -2.81 8.42
N LEU A 43 -10.29 -1.75 8.42
CA LEU A 43 -9.07 -1.71 7.59
C LEU A 43 -8.09 -2.83 7.97
N GLU A 44 -7.99 -3.14 9.27
CA GLU A 44 -7.13 -4.20 9.82
C GLU A 44 -7.58 -5.60 9.35
N GLU A 45 -8.89 -5.82 9.23
CA GLU A 45 -9.44 -7.07 8.68
C GLU A 45 -9.23 -7.18 7.16
N ILE A 46 -9.03 -6.05 6.46
CA ILE A 46 -8.74 -6.02 5.02
C ILE A 46 -7.26 -6.26 4.72
N THR A 47 -6.34 -5.85 5.60
CA THR A 47 -4.90 -6.02 5.44
C THR A 47 -4.46 -7.41 4.94
N PRO A 48 -4.87 -8.55 5.53
CA PRO A 48 -4.43 -9.86 5.05
C PRO A 48 -4.89 -10.17 3.61
N TYR A 49 -6.01 -9.61 3.16
CA TYR A 49 -6.51 -9.79 1.80
C TYR A 49 -5.70 -8.99 0.79
N ILE A 50 -5.21 -7.81 1.16
CA ILE A 50 -4.28 -7.04 0.33
C ILE A 50 -2.98 -7.82 0.18
N ARG A 51 -2.44 -8.35 1.27
CA ARG A 51 -1.25 -9.21 1.21
C ARG A 51 -1.44 -10.40 0.26
N LEU A 52 -2.56 -11.12 0.39
CA LEU A 52 -2.91 -12.24 -0.48
C LEU A 52 -3.16 -11.83 -1.94
N LEU A 53 -3.56 -10.57 -2.20
CA LEU A 53 -3.71 -10.06 -3.56
C LEU A 53 -2.34 -9.84 -4.22
N LEU A 54 -1.35 -9.44 -3.44
CA LEU A 54 -0.03 -9.02 -3.90
C LEU A 54 1.04 -10.11 -3.83
N GLN A 55 0.73 -11.24 -3.18
CA GLN A 55 1.67 -12.33 -2.91
C GLN A 55 2.15 -13.05 -4.17
N ASP A 56 1.33 -13.09 -5.22
CA ASP A 56 1.67 -13.73 -6.48
C ASP A 56 2.66 -12.84 -7.25
N ASN A 57 3.91 -13.30 -7.35
CA ASN A 57 4.99 -12.61 -8.06
C ASN A 57 5.01 -13.00 -9.54
N ASN A 58 3.83 -13.01 -10.18
CA ASN A 58 3.71 -13.26 -11.62
C ASN A 58 3.54 -11.92 -12.35
N VAL A 59 4.43 -11.65 -13.30
CA VAL A 59 4.41 -10.43 -14.12
C VAL A 59 3.07 -10.27 -14.85
N GLU A 60 2.50 -11.36 -15.38
CA GLU A 60 1.21 -11.31 -16.07
C GLU A 60 0.07 -10.91 -15.13
N GLU A 61 0.10 -11.39 -13.88
CA GLU A 61 -0.90 -11.03 -12.87
C GLU A 61 -0.71 -9.60 -12.38
N ASP A 62 0.53 -9.13 -12.21
CA ASP A 62 0.84 -7.75 -11.84
C ASP A 62 0.35 -6.77 -12.93
N MET A 63 0.51 -7.10 -14.21
CA MET A 63 -0.05 -6.31 -15.32
C MET A 63 -1.58 -6.29 -15.28
N LEU A 64 -2.21 -7.44 -15.06
CA LEU A 64 -3.66 -7.55 -14.95
C LEU A 64 -4.21 -6.79 -13.73
N LEU A 65 -3.49 -6.82 -12.60
CA LEU A 65 -3.81 -6.03 -11.42
C LEU A 65 -3.71 -4.54 -11.72
N ALA A 66 -2.63 -4.08 -12.37
CA ALA A 66 -2.47 -2.68 -12.75
C ALA A 66 -3.61 -2.20 -13.66
N ASP A 67 -4.04 -3.03 -14.62
CA ASP A 67 -5.18 -2.71 -15.49
C ASP A 67 -6.50 -2.64 -14.72
N ILE A 68 -6.74 -3.54 -13.76
CA ILE A 68 -7.93 -3.45 -12.91
C ILE A 68 -7.87 -2.20 -12.02
N PHE A 69 -6.69 -1.85 -11.47
CA PHE A 69 -6.51 -0.66 -10.63
C PHE A 69 -6.81 0.64 -11.39
N LYS A 70 -6.52 0.70 -12.69
CA LYS A 70 -6.91 1.82 -13.56
C LYS A 70 -8.41 2.07 -13.61
N GLU A 71 -9.22 1.01 -13.48
CA GLU A 71 -10.67 1.12 -13.49
C GLU A 71 -11.26 1.47 -12.10
N LEU A 72 -10.43 1.53 -11.06
CA LEU A 72 -10.88 1.86 -9.71
C LEU A 72 -11.00 3.37 -9.50
N ASP A 73 -12.09 3.76 -8.85
CA ASP A 73 -12.30 5.09 -8.29
C ASP A 73 -11.23 5.41 -7.22
N GLU A 74 -10.76 6.67 -7.19
CA GLU A 74 -9.69 7.14 -6.28
C GLU A 74 -9.98 6.79 -4.81
N ASP A 75 -11.23 6.94 -4.36
CA ASP A 75 -11.61 6.58 -2.99
C ASP A 75 -11.38 5.10 -2.66
N VAL A 76 -11.54 4.21 -3.64
CA VAL A 76 -11.27 2.78 -3.47
C VAL A 76 -9.77 2.53 -3.44
N GLN A 77 -8.99 3.18 -4.32
CA GLN A 77 -7.53 3.10 -4.31
C GLN A 77 -6.96 3.59 -2.97
N CYS A 78 -7.41 4.75 -2.50
CA CYS A 78 -7.11 5.29 -1.17
C CYS A 78 -7.54 4.34 -0.06
N GLY A 79 -8.73 3.73 -0.14
CA GLY A 79 -9.20 2.76 0.87
C GLY A 79 -8.32 1.51 0.95
N LEU A 80 -7.86 1.00 -0.20
CA LEU A 80 -6.91 -0.10 -0.28
C LEU A 80 -5.55 0.29 0.28
N LEU A 81 -5.01 1.44 -0.14
CA LEU A 81 -3.76 1.97 0.42
C LEU A 81 -3.87 2.19 1.92
N ALA A 82 -4.98 2.70 2.44
CA ALA A 82 -5.21 2.87 3.87
C ALA A 82 -5.23 1.55 4.64
N ALA A 83 -5.79 0.48 4.06
CA ALA A 83 -5.81 -0.86 4.67
C ALA A 83 -4.51 -1.65 4.52
N ALA A 84 -3.67 -1.33 3.54
CA ALA A 84 -2.38 -1.99 3.35
C ALA A 84 -1.46 -1.76 4.56
N ASP A 85 -0.63 -2.74 4.89
CA ASP A 85 0.47 -2.50 5.79
C ASP A 85 1.65 -1.83 5.06
N ILE A 86 2.69 -1.49 5.80
CA ILE A 86 3.86 -0.80 5.24
C ILE A 86 4.65 -1.67 4.24
N TYR A 87 4.59 -3.00 4.35
CA TYR A 87 5.36 -3.91 3.49
C TYR A 87 4.71 -4.07 2.12
N ASP A 88 3.37 -4.05 2.10
CA ASP A 88 2.54 -4.17 0.91
C ASP A 88 2.35 -2.81 0.20
N THR A 89 2.51 -1.70 0.92
CA THR A 89 2.30 -0.33 0.43
C THR A 89 3.11 0.00 -0.84
N PRO A 90 4.43 -0.28 -0.95
CA PRO A 90 5.19 0.02 -2.16
C PRO A 90 4.64 -0.64 -3.42
N LYS A 91 4.29 -1.94 -3.34
CA LYS A 91 3.76 -2.69 -4.48
C LYS A 91 2.36 -2.17 -4.85
N LEU A 92 1.52 -1.92 -3.85
CA LEU A 92 0.17 -1.39 -4.07
C LEU A 92 0.18 0.03 -4.66
N PHE A 93 1.09 0.89 -4.19
CA PHE A 93 1.22 2.25 -4.69
C PHE A 93 1.59 2.27 -6.18
N ARG A 94 2.51 1.39 -6.60
CA ARG A 94 2.91 1.23 -8.01
C ARG A 94 1.78 0.77 -8.94
N LEU A 95 0.72 0.16 -8.41
CA LEU A 95 -0.46 -0.21 -9.20
C LEU A 95 -1.38 0.99 -9.48
N CYS A 96 -1.23 2.10 -8.75
CA CYS A 96 -2.01 3.29 -8.98
C CYS A 96 -1.50 4.00 -10.24
N PRO A 97 -2.33 4.22 -11.28
CA PRO A 97 -1.84 4.79 -12.55
C PRO A 97 -1.51 6.28 -12.45
N HIS A 98 -2.24 7.00 -11.62
CA HIS A 98 -2.09 8.42 -11.37
C HIS A 98 -2.16 8.68 -9.86
N PRO A 99 -1.12 8.32 -9.08
CA PRO A 99 -1.04 8.66 -7.68
C PRO A 99 -1.29 10.15 -7.46
N THR A 100 -2.17 10.44 -6.50
CA THR A 100 -2.50 11.80 -6.08
C THR A 100 -1.78 12.05 -4.77
N ARG A 101 -1.77 13.31 -4.33
CA ARG A 101 -1.24 13.68 -3.01
C ARG A 101 -1.83 12.84 -1.88
N ARG A 102 -3.13 12.53 -1.93
CA ARG A 102 -3.81 11.68 -0.94
C ARG A 102 -3.25 10.26 -0.89
N HIS A 103 -2.91 9.69 -2.05
CA HIS A 103 -2.24 8.38 -2.10
C HIS A 103 -0.87 8.41 -1.41
N VAL A 104 -0.10 9.47 -1.65
CA VAL A 104 1.23 9.65 -1.06
C VAL A 104 1.15 9.83 0.45
N GLU A 105 0.27 10.71 0.94
CA GLU A 105 0.06 10.90 2.39
C GLU A 105 -0.34 9.60 3.10
N LEU A 106 -1.20 8.79 2.47
CA LEU A 106 -1.58 7.47 2.99
C LEU A 106 -0.40 6.49 3.01
N ALA A 107 0.47 6.51 2.00
CA ALA A 107 1.66 5.67 1.95
C ALA A 107 2.72 6.10 2.99
N LEU A 108 2.95 7.40 3.14
CA LEU A 108 3.94 7.97 4.06
C LEU A 108 3.51 7.88 5.54
N SER A 109 2.21 7.89 5.81
CA SER A 109 1.67 7.76 7.18
C SER A 109 1.70 6.33 7.72
N LYS A 110 2.24 5.37 6.96
CA LYS A 110 2.34 3.97 7.38
C LYS A 110 3.31 3.83 8.55
N LYS A 111 2.85 3.15 9.59
CA LYS A 111 3.66 2.87 10.77
C LYS A 111 4.47 1.61 10.54
N VAL A 112 5.78 1.72 10.72
CA VAL A 112 6.66 0.56 10.81
C VAL A 112 6.33 -0.20 12.10
N PRO A 113 6.09 -1.52 12.06
CA PRO A 113 5.85 -2.29 13.28
C PRO A 113 7.04 -2.25 14.25
N PRO A 114 6.81 -2.28 15.58
CA PRO A 114 7.88 -2.13 16.57
C PRO A 114 8.88 -3.29 16.61
N TYR A 115 8.53 -4.45 16.03
CA TYR A 115 9.40 -5.61 15.93
C TYR A 115 10.33 -5.57 14.70
N GLU A 116 10.12 -4.63 13.78
CA GLU A 116 10.93 -4.51 12.57
C GLU A 116 12.34 -4.03 12.92
N LYS A 117 13.34 -4.81 12.49
CA LYS A 117 14.75 -4.48 12.75
C LYS A 117 15.34 -3.59 11.66
N LYS A 118 14.77 -3.63 10.45
CA LYS A 118 15.22 -2.89 9.27
C LYS A 118 14.23 -1.79 8.91
N THR A 119 13.87 -0.96 9.90
CA THR A 119 12.86 0.11 9.75
C THR A 119 13.20 1.06 8.61
N GLN A 120 14.46 1.46 8.52
CA GLN A 120 15.02 2.27 7.45
C GLN A 120 14.78 1.67 6.06
N LEU A 121 15.12 0.39 5.85
CA LEU A 121 14.94 -0.27 4.55
C LEU A 121 13.47 -0.32 4.13
N VAL A 122 12.57 -0.52 5.09
CA VAL A 122 11.12 -0.56 4.83
C VAL A 122 10.60 0.81 4.41
N LEU A 123 11.04 1.88 5.09
CA LEU A 123 10.70 3.26 4.72
C LEU A 123 11.28 3.64 3.37
N ASP A 124 12.55 3.30 3.10
CA ASP A 124 13.21 3.58 1.82
C ASP A 124 12.43 2.96 0.66
N LYS A 125 11.91 1.73 0.81
CA LYS A 125 11.06 1.10 -0.22
C LYS A 125 9.79 1.89 -0.51
N VAL A 126 9.19 2.52 0.50
CA VAL A 126 8.01 3.39 0.32
C VAL A 126 8.43 4.67 -0.38
N PHE A 127 9.53 5.29 0.03
CA PHE A 127 10.05 6.50 -0.62
C PHE A 127 10.40 6.26 -2.08
N TYR A 128 11.15 5.19 -2.41
CA TYR A 128 11.43 4.80 -3.79
C TYR A 128 10.16 4.62 -4.60
N ALA A 129 9.16 3.87 -4.08
CA ALA A 129 7.92 3.66 -4.82
C ALA A 129 7.18 4.97 -5.19
N ILE A 130 7.34 6.03 -4.38
CA ILE A 130 6.78 7.35 -4.65
C ILE A 130 7.70 8.16 -5.56
N SER A 131 9.01 8.21 -5.28
CA SER A 131 9.99 8.99 -6.05
C SER A 131 10.14 8.48 -7.48
N ASP A 132 10.07 7.16 -7.69
CA ASP A 132 10.06 6.51 -9.01
C ASP A 132 8.92 7.06 -9.88
N TYR A 133 7.80 7.45 -9.26
CA TYR A 133 6.68 8.08 -9.94
C TYR A 133 6.84 9.59 -10.08
N SER A 134 7.10 10.28 -8.97
CA SER A 134 7.28 11.73 -8.95
C SER A 134 8.00 12.16 -7.67
N ARG A 135 9.22 12.67 -7.84
CA ARG A 135 10.00 13.28 -6.74
C ARG A 135 9.31 14.53 -6.20
N ASP A 136 8.74 15.37 -7.07
CA ASP A 136 8.00 16.56 -6.64
C ASP A 136 6.81 16.22 -5.74
N LEU A 137 6.03 15.19 -6.10
CA LEU A 137 4.88 14.75 -5.30
C LEU A 137 5.30 14.22 -3.92
N LEU A 138 6.45 13.54 -3.84
CA LEU A 138 7.03 13.11 -2.57
C LEU A 138 7.42 14.32 -1.71
N ASP A 139 8.14 15.27 -2.29
CA ASP A 139 8.65 16.45 -1.59
C ASP A 139 7.53 17.34 -1.06
N GLU A 140 6.48 17.56 -1.86
CA GLU A 140 5.28 18.28 -1.43
C GLU A 140 4.60 17.60 -0.24
N ALA A 141 4.30 16.30 -0.36
CA ALA A 141 3.61 15.56 0.70
C ALA A 141 4.42 15.49 2.00
N VAL A 142 5.75 15.39 1.93
CA VAL A 142 6.61 15.42 3.12
C VAL A 142 6.54 16.78 3.81
N ARG A 143 6.61 17.88 3.06
CA ARG A 143 6.49 19.24 3.62
C ARG A 143 5.15 19.44 4.33
N ASP A 144 4.08 18.96 3.71
CA ASP A 144 2.75 19.06 4.27
C ASP A 144 2.59 18.24 5.56
N LEU A 145 3.05 16.98 5.56
CA LEU A 145 3.03 16.15 6.76
C LEU A 145 3.87 16.75 7.89
N ALA A 146 5.00 17.37 7.56
CA ALA A 146 5.85 18.06 8.52
C ALA A 146 5.16 19.29 9.11
N TRP A 147 4.53 20.10 8.26
CA TRP A 147 3.77 21.28 8.68
C TRP A 147 2.58 20.92 9.56
N GLU A 148 1.87 19.83 9.25
CA GLU A 148 0.74 19.34 10.02
C GLU A 148 1.14 18.59 11.31
N GLY A 149 2.44 18.33 11.52
CA GLY A 149 2.94 17.56 12.66
C GLY A 149 2.48 16.11 12.68
N LYS A 150 2.16 15.54 11.51
CA LYS A 150 1.69 14.14 11.35
C LYS A 150 2.81 13.15 11.06
N THR A 151 4.06 13.59 11.08
CA THR A 151 5.23 12.75 10.84
C THR A 151 5.53 11.84 12.03
N ALA A 152 6.00 10.63 11.74
CA ALA A 152 6.51 9.73 12.78
C ALA A 152 7.87 10.23 13.30
N GLY A 153 8.28 9.77 14.49
CA GLY A 153 9.61 10.07 15.03
C GLY A 153 10.72 9.64 14.07
N GLY A 154 11.69 10.53 13.82
CA GLY A 154 12.79 10.30 12.88
C GLY A 154 12.38 10.25 11.40
N PHE A 155 11.13 10.57 11.04
CA PHE A 155 10.68 10.55 9.64
C PHE A 155 11.45 11.53 8.76
N LEU A 156 11.63 12.77 9.22
CA LEU A 156 12.36 13.79 8.47
C LEU A 156 13.83 13.43 8.28
N GLU A 157 14.50 12.93 9.33
CA GLU A 157 15.88 12.44 9.24
C GLU A 157 16.02 11.29 8.23
N ASN A 158 15.05 10.36 8.20
CA ASN A 158 15.04 9.28 7.21
C ASN A 158 14.83 9.80 5.79
N TYR A 159 13.98 10.81 5.61
CA TYR A 159 13.73 11.42 4.32
C TYR A 159 14.93 12.24 3.81
N GLU A 160 15.58 13.04 4.67
CA GLU A 160 16.81 13.76 4.33
C GLU A 160 17.93 12.81 3.91
N ARG A 161 18.09 11.69 4.64
CA ARG A 161 19.02 10.63 4.23
C ARG A 161 18.65 10.05 2.88
N PHE A 162 17.36 9.77 2.64
CA PHE A 162 16.89 9.26 1.36
C PHE A 162 17.19 10.22 0.20
N GLN A 163 17.03 11.53 0.40
CA GLN A 163 17.43 12.53 -0.59
C GLN A 163 18.93 12.47 -0.89
N SER A 164 19.78 12.30 0.12
CA SER A 164 21.23 12.14 -0.08
C SER A 164 21.56 10.88 -0.92
N ILE A 165 20.82 9.78 -0.72
CA ILE A 165 20.98 8.57 -1.53
C ILE A 165 20.63 8.84 -2.99
N LEU A 166 19.52 9.53 -3.26
CA LEU A 166 19.13 9.89 -4.63
C LEU A 166 20.16 10.80 -5.30
N GLU A 167 20.72 11.77 -4.58
CA GLU A 167 21.79 12.64 -5.10
C GLU A 167 23.06 11.86 -5.44
N ASP A 168 23.46 10.92 -4.59
CA ASP A 168 24.59 10.03 -4.86
C ASP A 168 24.33 9.13 -6.08
N GLU A 169 23.11 8.58 -6.22
CA GLU A 169 22.70 7.78 -7.38
C GLU A 169 22.73 8.60 -8.68
N GLU A 170 22.17 9.82 -8.67
CA GLU A 170 22.19 10.75 -9.80
C GLU A 170 23.63 11.12 -10.18
N PHE A 171 24.49 11.36 -9.19
CA PHE A 171 25.91 11.63 -9.41
C PHE A 171 26.61 10.43 -10.06
N LEU A 172 26.39 9.21 -9.56
CA LEU A 172 26.97 7.99 -10.11
C LEU A 172 26.50 7.75 -11.56
N LEU A 173 25.22 7.95 -11.85
CA LEU A 173 24.67 7.85 -13.21
C LEU A 173 25.29 8.90 -14.15
N SER A 174 25.60 10.10 -13.65
CA SER A 174 26.30 11.13 -14.44
C SER A 174 27.74 10.73 -14.81
N LEU A 175 28.41 9.95 -13.94
CA LEU A 175 29.75 9.43 -14.17
C LEU A 175 29.76 8.17 -15.04
N TYR A 176 28.72 7.35 -14.93
CA TYR A 176 28.58 6.07 -15.63
C TYR A 176 27.20 5.92 -16.27
N PRO A 177 26.95 6.55 -17.43
CA PRO A 177 25.61 6.59 -18.06
C PRO A 177 25.05 5.22 -18.45
N ASN A 178 25.91 4.22 -18.63
CA ASN A 178 25.54 2.85 -19.01
C ASN A 178 25.34 1.92 -17.80
N ALA A 179 25.40 2.43 -16.56
CA ALA A 179 25.28 1.62 -15.34
C ALA A 179 23.82 1.42 -14.87
N SER A 180 22.83 1.98 -15.58
CA SER A 180 21.42 1.75 -15.29
C SER A 180 21.06 0.27 -15.56
N GLY A 181 20.88 -0.49 -14.48
CA GLY A 181 20.42 -1.88 -14.47
C GLY A 181 18.93 -2.01 -14.24
#